data_AF-A0A9C6X5E5-F1
#
_entry.id   AF-A0A9C6X5E5-F1
#
_cell.length_a   1.000
_cell.length_b   1.000
_cell.length_c   1.000
_cell.angle_alpha   90.00
_cell.angle_beta   90.00
_cell.angle_gamma   90.00
#
_symmetry.space_group_name_H-M   'P 1'
#
loop_
_entity.id
_entity.type
_entity.pdbx_description
1 polymer ?
#
loop_
_entity_poly.entity_id
_entity_poly.type
_entity_poly.pdbx_seq_one_letter_code
_entity_poly.pdbx_strand_id
1 'polypeptide(L)'
;MSGLGVGVASGVVIAIVCTHCCTLLVESSRVVCRRLRVPSLDFPSTVEAAFLTGHARFRRYARLCRFMVNFMLCFTYLGLPIIFIVVISSSVQQLVQHYTLYELNVRYYILMLIPFVLAMGLVRDLKWLVPLSHTSNTLFLAGLSITMYYVLKDAPSPLTARQTGTLGDYPLFLSAMIYGMENIGVILPVENTMRNPKNLVAGPNVLIWSMSIIAFCYIFIGAAGFLTFGEATRENIILNLPISEPAAQAVKVIIPLGVLLSYGLQLYVVPMTLWSGLRHRVPEARRNAALNLLRAATVLFTVVVALVVPNLRPVLALVGAVGFSTLGLLFPALVDLVVHWRSASALRVTKDVLIMLFWLVALLAGTYSALLEIMDTYFTEPQAA
;
A
#
# COMPACT_ATOMS: atom_id res chain seq x y z
N MET A 1 6.32 -16.95 -10.32
CA MET A 1 5.35 -16.77 -9.22
C MET A 1 5.57 -17.86 -8.16
N SER A 2 5.20 -17.62 -6.89
CA SER A 2 5.52 -18.47 -5.72
C SER A 2 4.85 -19.86 -5.66
N GLY A 3 3.92 -20.16 -6.57
CA GLY A 3 3.17 -21.42 -6.61
C GLY A 3 1.88 -21.35 -5.80
N LEU A 4 0.83 -22.06 -6.23
CA LEU A 4 -0.52 -21.89 -5.69
C LEU A 4 -0.62 -22.21 -4.19
N GLY A 5 -0.12 -23.38 -3.77
CA GLY A 5 -0.21 -23.82 -2.36
C GLY A 5 0.60 -22.94 -1.42
N VAL A 6 1.85 -22.66 -1.80
CA VAL A 6 2.75 -21.77 -1.04
C VAL A 6 2.21 -20.35 -0.99
N GLY A 7 1.68 -19.83 -2.10
CA GLY A 7 1.08 -18.50 -2.20
C GLY A 7 -0.14 -18.34 -1.30
N VAL A 8 -1.07 -19.29 -1.32
CA VAL A 8 -2.26 -19.27 -0.45
C VAL A 8 -1.86 -19.36 1.03
N ALA A 9 -1.03 -20.33 1.40
CA ALA A 9 -0.59 -20.51 2.79
C ALA A 9 0.18 -19.28 3.29
N SER A 10 1.11 -18.76 2.50
CA SER A 10 1.88 -17.56 2.83
C SER A 10 0.99 -16.33 2.91
N GLY A 11 0.02 -16.18 2.00
CA GLY A 11 -0.95 -15.08 2.03
C GLY A 11 -1.73 -15.04 3.33
N VAL A 12 -2.22 -16.19 3.82
CA VAL A 12 -2.90 -16.27 5.12
C VAL A 12 -1.97 -15.85 6.26
N VAL A 13 -0.74 -16.38 6.29
CA VAL A 13 0.23 -16.04 7.34
C VAL A 13 0.58 -14.55 7.33
N ILE A 14 0.88 -13.98 6.16
CA ILE A 14 1.20 -12.55 6.00
C ILE A 14 0.01 -11.71 6.46
N ALA A 15 -1.22 -12.07 6.07
CA ALA A 15 -2.41 -11.34 6.48
C ALA A 15 -2.60 -11.34 8.01
N ILE A 16 -2.39 -12.48 8.67
CA ILE A 16 -2.44 -12.58 10.13
C ILE A 16 -1.37 -11.69 10.76
N VAL A 17 -0.12 -11.75 10.28
CA VAL A 17 0.99 -10.95 10.82
C VAL A 17 0.72 -9.45 10.64
N CYS A 18 0.33 -8.98 9.46
CA CYS A 18 0.00 -7.57 9.20
C CYS A 18 -1.17 -7.08 10.07
N THR A 19 -2.25 -7.87 10.15
CA THR A 19 -3.42 -7.55 11.00
C THR A 19 -3.02 -7.43 12.47
N HIS A 20 -2.18 -8.35 12.93
CA HIS A 20 -1.65 -8.33 14.29
C HIS A 20 -0.78 -7.10 14.54
N CYS A 21 0.11 -6.74 13.61
CA CYS A 21 0.96 -5.56 13.75
C CYS A 21 0.14 -4.25 13.78
N CYS A 22 -0.88 -4.13 12.93
CA CYS A 22 -1.82 -3.01 13.00
C CYS A 22 -2.51 -2.91 14.37
N THR A 23 -2.93 -4.04 14.93
CA THR A 23 -3.54 -4.12 16.26
C THR A 23 -2.55 -3.69 17.35
N LEU A 24 -1.30 -4.19 17.31
CA LEU A 24 -0.24 -3.80 18.24
C LEU A 24 0.02 -2.29 18.24
N LEU A 25 0.04 -1.67 17.06
CA LEU A 25 0.25 -0.23 16.95
C LEU A 25 -0.88 0.56 17.63
N VAL A 26 -2.14 0.22 17.33
CA VAL A 26 -3.32 0.89 17.90
C VAL A 26 -3.34 0.75 19.42
N GLU A 27 -3.11 -0.46 19.93
CA GLU A 27 -3.07 -0.71 21.38
C GLU A 27 -1.91 0.05 22.06
N SER A 28 -0.72 0.01 21.47
CA SER A 28 0.44 0.73 22.01
C SER A 28 0.23 2.24 21.98
N SER A 29 -0.37 2.78 20.90
CA SER A 29 -0.78 4.18 20.80
C SER A 29 -1.69 4.58 21.96
N ARG A 30 -2.71 3.77 22.27
CA ARG A 30 -3.61 4.02 23.41
C ARG A 30 -2.90 4.00 24.76
N VAL A 31 -1.93 3.10 24.96
CA VAL A 31 -1.13 3.06 26.19
C VAL A 31 -0.31 4.35 26.33
N VAL A 32 0.34 4.78 25.25
CA VAL A 32 1.16 6.00 25.23
C VAL A 32 0.31 7.26 25.43
N CYS A 33 -0.83 7.37 24.76
CA CYS A 33 -1.80 8.47 24.96
C CYS A 33 -2.26 8.57 26.41
N ARG A 34 -2.53 7.43 27.07
CA ARG A 34 -2.89 7.40 28.51
C ARG A 34 -1.73 7.87 29.40
N ARG A 35 -0.49 7.48 29.11
CA ARG A 35 0.70 7.92 29.86
C ARG A 35 0.93 9.42 29.74
N LEU A 36 0.72 9.98 28.54
CA LEU A 36 0.93 11.40 28.26
C LEU A 36 -0.29 12.29 28.53
N ARG A 37 -1.46 11.71 28.83
CA ARG A 37 -2.74 12.41 29.00
C ARG A 37 -3.12 13.27 27.79
N VAL A 38 -2.86 12.76 26.59
CA VAL A 38 -3.26 13.39 25.32
C VAL A 38 -4.41 12.60 24.68
N PRO A 39 -5.33 13.26 23.97
CA PRO A 39 -6.50 12.59 23.39
C PRO A 39 -6.13 11.62 22.27
N SER A 40 -5.15 11.98 21.44
CA SER A 40 -4.71 11.19 20.28
C SER A 40 -3.31 11.59 19.84
N LEU A 41 -2.67 10.68 19.10
CA LEU A 41 -1.36 10.88 18.47
C LEU A 41 -1.42 10.37 17.01
N ASP A 42 -0.61 10.99 16.15
CA ASP A 42 -0.29 10.46 14.82
C ASP A 42 0.84 9.42 14.91
N PHE A 43 1.07 8.65 13.85
CA PHE A 43 2.03 7.55 13.88
C PHE A 43 3.46 7.99 14.25
N PRO A 44 4.05 9.04 13.66
CA PRO A 44 5.37 9.53 14.05
C PRO A 44 5.45 9.96 15.52
N SER A 45 4.42 10.64 16.04
CA SER A 45 4.41 11.09 17.43
C SER A 45 4.16 9.95 18.40
N THR A 46 3.38 8.93 18.02
CA THR A 46 3.23 7.69 18.80
C THR A 46 4.58 7.00 18.98
N VAL A 47 5.36 6.86 17.91
CA VAL A 47 6.69 6.25 17.98
C VAL A 47 7.64 7.09 18.84
N GLU A 48 7.69 8.40 18.65
CA GLU A 48 8.51 9.28 19.48
C GLU A 48 8.14 9.18 20.97
N ALA A 49 6.85 9.29 21.27
CA ALA A 49 6.32 9.25 22.62
C ALA A 49 6.53 7.89 23.29
N ALA A 50 6.43 6.78 22.54
CA ALA A 50 6.76 5.45 23.03
C ALA A 50 8.20 5.38 23.54
N PHE A 51 9.16 5.88 22.75
CA PHE A 51 10.57 5.87 23.12
C PHE A 51 10.90 6.86 24.25
N LEU A 52 10.25 8.03 24.30
CA LEU A 52 10.43 9.00 25.39
C LEU A 52 9.88 8.50 26.73
N THR A 53 8.72 7.83 26.71
CA THR A 53 8.08 7.26 27.92
C THR A 53 8.66 5.91 28.32
N GLY A 54 9.46 5.28 27.45
CA GLY A 54 10.17 4.03 27.70
C GLY A 54 11.38 4.15 28.64
N HIS A 55 12.16 3.07 28.71
CA HIS A 55 13.38 2.98 29.51
C HIS A 55 14.42 4.04 29.11
N ALA A 56 15.23 4.52 30.06
CA ALA A 56 16.19 5.61 29.84
C ALA A 56 17.12 5.40 28.64
N ARG A 57 17.53 4.15 28.38
CA ARG A 57 18.37 3.78 27.23
C ARG A 57 17.71 3.98 25.86
N PHE A 58 16.38 3.88 25.79
CA PHE A 58 15.64 4.02 24.53
C PHE A 58 15.35 5.49 24.18
N ARG A 59 15.26 6.37 25.18
CA ARG A 59 14.92 7.80 24.99
C ARG A 59 15.83 8.52 23.99
N ARG A 60 17.11 8.15 23.92
CA ARG A 60 18.07 8.75 22.98
C ARG A 60 17.72 8.51 21.51
N TYR A 61 16.98 7.44 21.21
CA TYR A 61 16.59 7.07 19.85
C TYR A 61 15.25 7.68 19.41
N ALA A 62 14.49 8.32 20.32
CA ALA A 62 13.13 8.81 20.02
C ALA A 62 13.07 9.71 18.78
N ARG A 63 13.98 10.69 18.69
CA ARG A 63 14.05 11.62 17.54
C ARG A 63 14.46 10.92 16.24
N LEU A 64 15.37 9.94 16.32
CA LEU A 64 15.80 9.15 15.17
C LEU A 64 14.64 8.30 14.64
N CYS A 65 13.94 7.58 15.53
CA CYS A 65 12.80 6.76 15.15
C CYS A 65 11.67 7.61 14.53
N ARG A 66 11.37 8.78 15.10
CA ARG A 66 10.40 9.72 14.49
C ARG A 66 10.82 10.13 13.09
N PHE A 67 12.09 10.49 12.90
CA PHE A 67 12.61 10.88 11.60
C PHE A 67 12.49 9.73 10.59
N MET A 68 12.87 8.51 10.98
CA MET A 68 12.76 7.32 10.13
C MET A 68 11.30 7.02 9.75
N VAL A 69 10.35 7.10 10.69
CA VAL A 69 8.92 6.89 10.40
C VAL A 69 8.41 7.95 9.42
N ASN A 70 8.73 9.23 9.63
CA ASN A 70 8.34 10.30 8.70
C ASN A 70 8.91 10.08 7.30
N PHE A 71 10.20 9.74 7.22
CA PHE A 71 10.86 9.46 5.94
C PHE A 71 10.20 8.27 5.24
N MET A 72 9.97 7.17 5.95
CA MET A 72 9.36 5.97 5.39
C MET A 72 7.89 6.19 5.01
N LEU A 73 7.13 6.98 5.78
CA LEU A 73 5.77 7.39 5.41
C LEU A 73 5.77 8.17 4.11
N CYS A 74 6.65 9.17 3.95
CA CYS A 74 6.77 9.90 2.69
C CYS A 74 7.17 8.97 1.54
N PHE A 75 8.22 8.17 1.70
CA PHE A 75 8.70 7.24 0.68
C PHE A 75 7.59 6.27 0.21
N THR A 76 6.91 5.65 1.16
CA THR A 76 5.90 4.61 0.88
C THR A 76 4.64 5.20 0.24
N TYR A 77 4.13 6.30 0.79
CA TYR A 77 2.91 6.94 0.30
C TYR A 77 3.13 7.82 -0.93
N LEU A 78 4.38 8.08 -1.35
CA LEU A 78 4.70 8.57 -2.69
C LEU A 78 4.65 7.45 -3.74
N GLY A 79 5.00 6.22 -3.35
CA GLY A 79 4.93 5.03 -4.21
C GLY A 79 3.53 4.67 -4.68
N LEU A 80 2.54 4.79 -3.78
CA LEU A 80 1.13 4.47 -4.07
C LEU A 80 0.55 5.28 -5.26
N PRO A 81 0.61 6.63 -5.28
CA PRO A 81 0.22 7.45 -6.43
C PRO A 81 0.92 7.09 -7.74
N ILE A 82 2.20 6.73 -7.69
CA ILE A 82 2.96 6.34 -8.90
C ILE A 82 2.36 5.07 -9.51
N ILE A 83 2.11 4.06 -8.66
CA ILE A 83 1.44 2.82 -9.07
C ILE A 83 0.04 3.11 -9.65
N PHE A 84 -0.71 4.00 -9.02
CA PHE A 84 -2.05 4.38 -9.49
C PHE A 84 -2.01 5.01 -10.88
N ILE A 85 -1.09 5.94 -11.11
CA ILE A 85 -0.88 6.59 -12.42
C ILE A 85 -0.56 5.55 -13.49
N VAL A 86 0.35 4.61 -13.21
CA VAL A 86 0.74 3.54 -14.15
C VAL A 86 -0.43 2.59 -14.46
N VAL A 87 -1.19 2.19 -13.44
CA VAL A 87 -2.36 1.29 -13.61
C VAL A 87 -3.45 1.95 -14.44
N ILE A 88 -3.75 3.23 -14.20
CA ILE A 88 -4.74 3.96 -14.99
C ILE A 88 -4.24 4.12 -16.43
N SER A 89 -2.99 4.55 -16.61
CA SER A 89 -2.41 4.81 -17.94
C SER A 89 -2.37 3.56 -18.81
N SER A 90 -1.92 2.42 -18.27
CA SER A 90 -1.85 1.15 -19.00
C SER A 90 -3.23 0.60 -19.37
N SER A 91 -4.24 0.81 -18.52
CA SER A 91 -5.61 0.37 -18.78
C SER A 91 -6.27 1.22 -19.87
N VAL A 92 -6.08 2.54 -19.84
CA VAL A 92 -6.55 3.46 -20.89
C VAL A 92 -5.82 3.19 -22.20
N GLN A 93 -4.51 2.95 -22.16
CA GLN A 93 -3.71 2.61 -23.34
C GLN A 93 -4.28 1.40 -24.07
N GLN A 94 -4.55 0.29 -23.35
CA GLN A 94 -5.09 -0.92 -23.95
C GLN A 94 -6.47 -0.70 -24.59
N LEU A 95 -7.31 0.14 -23.99
CA LEU A 95 -8.63 0.48 -24.53
C LEU A 95 -8.52 1.34 -25.79
N VAL A 96 -7.67 2.37 -25.77
CA VAL A 96 -7.48 3.27 -26.91
C VAL A 96 -6.85 2.56 -28.10
N GLN A 97 -5.83 1.72 -27.86
CA GLN A 97 -5.18 0.92 -28.91
C GLN A 97 -6.18 -0.02 -29.60
N HIS A 98 -7.13 -0.59 -28.85
CA HIS A 98 -8.14 -1.47 -29.42
C HIS A 98 -9.07 -0.76 -30.43
N TYR A 99 -9.49 0.48 -30.13
CA TYR A 99 -10.43 1.22 -30.98
C TYR A 99 -9.78 2.06 -32.07
N THR A 100 -8.60 2.61 -31.79
CA THR A 100 -7.95 3.58 -32.68
C THR A 100 -6.84 2.95 -33.53
N LEU A 101 -6.38 1.73 -33.20
CA LEU A 101 -5.24 1.04 -33.81
C LEU A 101 -3.93 1.84 -33.77
N TYR A 102 -3.86 2.93 -33.01
CA TYR A 102 -2.66 3.74 -32.81
C TYR A 102 -1.91 3.29 -31.56
N GLU A 103 -0.66 2.84 -31.75
CA GLU A 103 0.23 2.46 -30.66
C GLU A 103 0.98 3.68 -30.12
N LEU A 104 0.36 4.38 -29.17
CA LEU A 104 1.05 5.44 -28.42
C LEU A 104 1.79 4.86 -27.22
N ASN A 105 2.95 5.44 -26.91
CA ASN A 105 3.71 5.11 -25.71
C ASN A 105 2.91 5.46 -24.43
N VAL A 106 2.98 4.62 -23.40
CA VAL A 106 2.27 4.79 -22.12
C VAL A 106 2.50 6.17 -21.47
N ARG A 107 3.66 6.77 -21.71
CA ARG A 107 4.03 8.11 -21.21
C ARG A 107 3.06 9.21 -21.63
N TYR A 108 2.50 9.14 -22.84
CA TYR A 108 1.51 10.14 -23.29
C TYR A 108 0.20 10.04 -22.48
N TYR A 109 -0.23 8.82 -22.14
CA TYR A 109 -1.39 8.61 -21.29
C TYR A 109 -1.14 9.12 -19.87
N ILE A 110 0.09 8.96 -19.33
CA ILE A 110 0.49 9.55 -18.05
C ILE A 110 0.35 11.08 -18.08
N LEU A 111 0.81 11.74 -19.15
CA LEU A 111 0.69 13.19 -19.31
C LEU A 111 -0.78 13.64 -19.39
N MET A 112 -1.63 12.89 -20.10
CA MET A 112 -3.08 13.18 -20.19
C MET A 112 -3.80 13.06 -18.84
N LEU A 113 -3.27 12.27 -17.90
CA LEU A 113 -3.86 12.12 -16.56
C LEU A 113 -3.57 13.29 -15.62
N ILE A 114 -2.58 14.13 -15.90
CA ILE A 114 -2.15 15.27 -15.06
C ILE A 114 -3.33 16.10 -14.52
N PRO A 115 -4.26 16.62 -15.35
CA PRO A 115 -5.37 17.44 -14.84
C PRO A 115 -6.26 16.67 -13.85
N PHE A 116 -6.49 15.38 -14.09
CA PHE A 116 -7.35 14.55 -13.24
C PHE A 116 -6.69 14.22 -11.90
N VAL A 117 -5.40 13.83 -11.90
CA VAL A 117 -4.68 13.54 -10.66
C VAL A 117 -4.39 14.79 -9.84
N LEU A 118 -4.20 15.95 -10.48
CA LEU A 118 -4.12 17.25 -9.79
C LEU A 118 -5.44 17.60 -9.12
N ALA A 119 -6.57 17.46 -9.84
CA ALA A 119 -7.89 17.72 -9.28
C ALA A 119 -8.14 16.89 -8.01
N MET A 120 -7.80 15.59 -8.05
CA MET A 120 -7.96 14.70 -6.89
C MET A 120 -6.93 14.97 -5.78
N GLY A 121 -5.67 15.23 -6.12
CA GLY A 121 -4.59 15.46 -5.14
C GLY A 121 -4.69 16.78 -4.37
N LEU A 122 -5.42 17.76 -4.91
CA LEU A 122 -5.66 19.06 -4.26
C LEU A 122 -6.77 19.02 -3.21
N VAL A 123 -7.56 17.95 -3.12
CA VAL A 123 -8.63 17.81 -2.11
C VAL A 123 -8.04 17.71 -0.70
N ARG A 124 -8.34 18.71 0.14
CA ARG A 124 -7.68 18.89 1.44
C ARG A 124 -8.24 18.04 2.56
N ASP A 125 -9.56 18.03 2.69
CA ASP A 125 -10.21 17.44 3.86
C ASP A 125 -10.61 15.99 3.60
N LEU A 126 -10.26 15.13 4.56
CA LEU A 126 -10.63 13.72 4.54
C LEU A 126 -12.14 13.52 4.37
N LYS A 127 -12.95 14.43 4.92
CA LYS A 127 -14.43 14.38 4.83
C LYS A 127 -14.94 14.42 3.38
N TRP A 128 -14.29 15.19 2.50
CA TRP A 128 -14.67 15.26 1.08
C TRP A 128 -14.18 14.03 0.29
N LEU A 129 -13.14 13.36 0.79
CA LEU A 129 -12.63 12.12 0.20
C LEU A 129 -13.49 10.90 0.55
N VAL A 130 -14.23 10.92 1.66
CA VAL A 130 -15.13 9.83 2.07
C VAL A 130 -16.17 9.45 1.01
N PRO A 131 -17.00 10.37 0.46
CA PRO A 131 -17.99 10.00 -0.57
C PRO A 131 -17.32 9.49 -1.86
N LEU A 132 -16.20 10.10 -2.27
CA LEU A 132 -15.42 9.63 -3.42
C LEU A 132 -14.87 8.22 -3.20
N SER A 133 -14.39 7.93 -1.99
CA SER A 133 -13.91 6.60 -1.60
C SER A 133 -15.04 5.57 -1.56
N HIS A 134 -16.24 5.93 -1.11
CA HIS A 134 -17.40 5.04 -1.19
C HIS A 134 -17.74 4.70 -2.65
N THR A 135 -17.80 5.69 -3.54
CA THR A 135 -18.02 5.46 -4.97
C THR A 135 -16.91 4.59 -5.56
N SER A 136 -15.64 4.87 -5.22
CA SER A 136 -14.50 4.06 -5.63
C SER A 136 -14.64 2.60 -5.21
N ASN A 137 -15.03 2.33 -3.96
CA ASN A 137 -15.18 0.98 -3.44
C ASN A 137 -16.30 0.22 -4.14
N THR A 138 -17.41 0.90 -4.48
CA THR A 138 -18.49 0.31 -5.29
C THR A 138 -18.00 -0.05 -6.69
N LEU A 139 -17.23 0.83 -7.35
CA LEU A 139 -16.64 0.56 -8.66
C LEU A 139 -15.65 -0.59 -8.62
N PHE A 140 -14.81 -0.66 -7.57
CA PHE A 140 -13.91 -1.80 -7.37
C PHE A 140 -14.66 -3.10 -7.17
N LEU A 141 -15.71 -3.11 -6.34
CA LEU A 141 -16.49 -4.33 -6.13
C LEU A 141 -17.15 -4.80 -7.42
N ALA A 142 -17.72 -3.89 -8.21
CA ALA A 142 -18.31 -4.20 -9.52
C ALA A 142 -17.26 -4.74 -10.50
N GLY A 143 -16.13 -4.02 -10.66
CA GLY A 143 -15.06 -4.44 -11.56
C GLY A 143 -14.40 -5.74 -11.15
N LEU A 144 -14.25 -5.96 -9.85
CA LEU A 144 -13.73 -7.21 -9.32
C LEU A 144 -14.69 -8.37 -9.55
N SER A 145 -16.00 -8.16 -9.40
CA SER A 145 -17.01 -9.18 -9.66
C SER A 145 -17.01 -9.63 -11.12
N ILE A 146 -16.89 -8.68 -12.06
CA ILE A 146 -16.78 -9.00 -13.50
C ILE A 146 -15.44 -9.66 -13.81
N THR A 147 -14.34 -9.20 -13.22
CA THR A 147 -13.03 -9.84 -13.36
C THR A 147 -13.10 -11.30 -12.89
N MET A 148 -13.75 -11.54 -11.75
CA MET A 148 -13.96 -12.87 -11.21
C MET A 148 -14.78 -13.76 -12.13
N TYR A 149 -15.82 -13.23 -12.76
CA TYR A 149 -16.57 -13.98 -13.77
C TYR A 149 -15.65 -14.50 -14.88
N TYR A 150 -14.80 -13.66 -15.46
CA TYR A 150 -13.86 -14.07 -16.52
C TYR A 150 -12.79 -15.04 -16.03
N VAL A 151 -12.23 -14.78 -14.85
CA VAL A 151 -11.20 -15.64 -14.27
C VAL A 151 -11.77 -17.02 -13.99
N LEU A 152 -12.95 -17.13 -13.39
CA LEU A 152 -13.53 -18.42 -13.00
C LEU A 152 -14.18 -19.18 -14.15
N LYS A 153 -14.61 -18.51 -15.22
CA LYS A 153 -15.25 -19.13 -16.39
C LYS A 153 -14.35 -20.17 -17.06
N ASP A 154 -13.07 -19.84 -17.23
CA ASP A 154 -12.09 -20.68 -17.92
C ASP A 154 -11.06 -21.31 -16.96
N ALA A 155 -11.34 -21.32 -15.65
CA ALA A 155 -10.42 -21.84 -14.65
C ALA A 155 -10.26 -23.37 -14.78
N PRO A 156 -9.05 -23.89 -15.05
CA PRO A 156 -8.80 -25.33 -15.06
C PRO A 156 -8.95 -25.92 -13.66
N SER A 157 -9.13 -27.24 -13.57
CA SER A 157 -9.24 -27.90 -12.28
C SER A 157 -7.95 -27.69 -11.44
N PRO A 158 -8.07 -27.35 -10.13
CA PRO A 158 -6.90 -27.07 -9.28
C PRO A 158 -5.89 -28.23 -9.17
N LEU A 159 -6.34 -29.44 -9.49
CA LEU A 159 -5.56 -30.67 -9.44
C LEU A 159 -4.58 -30.82 -10.61
N THR A 160 -4.84 -30.14 -11.73
CA THR A 160 -4.00 -30.19 -12.94
C THR A 160 -3.05 -28.99 -13.03
N ALA A 161 -3.29 -27.93 -12.24
CA ALA A 161 -2.49 -26.73 -12.21
C ALA A 161 -1.12 -26.97 -11.56
N ARG A 162 -0.08 -26.29 -12.08
CA ARG A 162 1.28 -26.36 -11.56
C ARG A 162 1.31 -25.98 -10.08
N GLN A 163 1.48 -26.97 -9.21
CA GLN A 163 1.45 -26.75 -7.75
C GLN A 163 2.73 -26.08 -7.23
N THR A 164 3.83 -26.19 -7.97
CA THR A 164 5.15 -25.69 -7.59
C THR A 164 5.54 -24.46 -8.41
N GLY A 165 5.68 -23.31 -7.73
CA GLY A 165 6.23 -22.11 -8.31
C GLY A 165 7.75 -22.07 -8.21
N THR A 166 8.35 -21.05 -8.82
CA THR A 166 9.80 -20.80 -8.72
C THR A 166 10.08 -20.08 -7.40
N LEU A 167 10.97 -20.64 -6.56
CA LEU A 167 11.36 -20.00 -5.28
C LEU A 167 11.89 -18.57 -5.46
N GLY A 168 12.48 -18.26 -6.62
CA GLY A 168 13.02 -16.94 -6.96
C GLY A 168 11.98 -15.81 -6.94
N ASP A 169 10.70 -16.11 -7.19
CA ASP A 169 9.64 -15.09 -7.26
C ASP A 169 8.91 -14.90 -5.93
N TYR A 170 9.24 -15.71 -4.92
CA TYR A 170 8.64 -15.62 -3.60
C TYR A 170 8.84 -14.25 -2.91
N PRO A 171 10.03 -13.62 -2.97
CA PRO A 171 10.22 -12.31 -2.33
C PRO A 171 9.38 -11.20 -2.95
N LEU A 172 9.16 -11.24 -4.27
CA LEU A 172 8.29 -10.31 -4.97
C LEU A 172 6.83 -10.49 -4.52
N PHE A 173 6.37 -11.74 -4.43
CA PHE A 173 5.04 -12.06 -3.88
C PHE A 173 4.89 -11.58 -2.43
N LEU A 174 5.87 -11.87 -1.57
CA LEU A 174 5.88 -11.45 -0.17
C LEU A 174 5.75 -9.92 -0.05
N SER A 175 6.51 -9.19 -0.87
CA SER A 175 6.49 -7.73 -0.89
C SER A 175 5.15 -7.17 -1.38
N ALA A 176 4.58 -7.76 -2.44
CA ALA A 176 3.27 -7.37 -2.97
C ALA A 176 2.13 -7.66 -1.98
N MET A 177 2.20 -8.78 -1.24
CA MET A 177 1.22 -9.13 -0.22
C MET A 177 1.31 -8.18 0.98
N ILE A 178 2.52 -7.88 1.47
CA ILE A 178 2.74 -6.89 2.54
C ILE A 178 2.21 -5.52 2.10
N TYR A 179 2.53 -5.10 0.87
CA TYR A 179 2.02 -3.86 0.29
C TYR A 179 0.49 -3.82 0.31
N GLY A 180 -0.17 -4.87 -0.15
CA GLY A 180 -1.63 -4.90 -0.25
C GLY A 180 -2.31 -4.89 1.11
N MET A 181 -1.74 -5.61 2.08
CA MET A 181 -2.33 -5.75 3.41
C MET A 181 -2.14 -4.52 4.29
N GLU A 182 -1.30 -3.55 3.89
CA GLU A 182 -0.91 -2.47 4.79
C GLU A 182 -1.74 -1.18 4.68
N ASN A 183 -2.08 -0.63 5.85
CA ASN A 183 -2.85 0.61 5.98
C ASN A 183 -2.35 1.53 7.12
N ILE A 184 -1.13 1.29 7.58
CA ILE A 184 -0.60 1.85 8.83
C ILE A 184 -0.46 3.38 8.87
N GLY A 185 -0.30 4.05 7.72
CA GLY A 185 -0.24 5.51 7.66
C GLY A 185 -1.58 6.20 7.86
N VAL A 186 -2.70 5.48 7.72
CA VAL A 186 -4.06 6.02 7.88
C VAL A 186 -4.82 5.43 9.07
N ILE A 187 -4.35 4.32 9.66
CA ILE A 187 -5.07 3.64 10.74
C ILE A 187 -5.32 4.52 11.98
N LEU A 188 -4.30 5.27 12.44
CA LEU A 188 -4.44 6.17 13.60
C LEU A 188 -5.28 7.42 13.26
N PRO A 189 -5.07 8.12 12.12
CA PRO A 189 -6.00 9.17 11.69
C PRO A 189 -7.46 8.72 11.59
N VAL A 190 -7.70 7.51 11.09
CA VAL A 190 -9.05 6.92 11.03
C VAL A 190 -9.58 6.70 12.45
N GLU A 191 -8.82 6.05 13.33
CA GLU A 191 -9.20 5.86 14.74
C GLU A 191 -9.60 7.19 15.41
N ASN A 192 -8.79 8.23 15.20
CA ASN A 192 -8.97 9.56 15.79
C ASN A 192 -10.23 10.30 15.29
N THR A 193 -10.82 9.86 14.17
CA THR A 193 -12.02 10.47 13.59
C THR A 193 -13.28 9.62 13.79
N MET A 194 -13.16 8.40 14.35
CA MET A 194 -14.30 7.53 14.65
C MET A 194 -15.14 8.10 15.80
N ARG A 195 -16.48 7.96 15.69
CA ARG A 195 -17.39 8.27 16.81
C ARG A 195 -17.07 7.46 18.07
N ASN A 196 -16.69 6.20 17.89
CA ASN A 196 -16.29 5.28 18.95
C ASN A 196 -14.92 4.66 18.61
N PRO A 197 -13.79 5.33 18.93
CA PRO A 197 -12.44 4.84 18.59
C PRO A 197 -12.15 3.44 19.13
N LYS A 198 -12.69 3.11 20.31
CA LYS A 198 -12.55 1.80 20.94
C LYS A 198 -12.96 0.65 20.02
N ASN A 199 -14.00 0.85 19.18
CA ASN A 199 -14.54 -0.17 18.28
C ASN A 199 -13.58 -0.63 17.18
N LEU A 200 -12.49 0.12 16.93
CA LEU A 200 -11.51 -0.25 15.93
C LEU A 200 -10.83 -1.59 16.24
N VAL A 201 -10.39 -1.78 17.49
CA VAL A 201 -9.68 -3.00 17.96
C VAL A 201 -10.36 -3.70 19.15
N ALA A 202 -11.38 -3.09 19.76
CA ALA A 202 -12.17 -3.70 20.84
C ALA A 202 -13.65 -3.83 20.43
N GLY A 203 -14.41 -4.68 21.11
CA GLY A 203 -15.83 -4.89 20.80
C GLY A 203 -16.02 -5.53 19.41
N PRO A 204 -16.68 -4.88 18.43
CA PRO A 204 -16.90 -5.45 17.10
C PRO A 204 -15.60 -5.68 16.31
N ASN A 205 -14.48 -5.06 16.74
CA ASN A 205 -13.16 -5.23 16.15
C ASN A 205 -13.15 -5.03 14.62
N VAL A 206 -13.51 -3.81 14.21
CA VAL A 206 -13.64 -3.42 12.80
C VAL A 206 -12.35 -3.70 12.02
N LEU A 207 -11.19 -3.54 12.65
CA LEU A 207 -9.90 -3.79 12.03
C LEU A 207 -9.77 -5.26 11.58
N ILE A 208 -10.02 -6.23 12.47
CA ILE A 208 -9.90 -7.65 12.12
C ILE A 208 -10.88 -8.03 11.00
N TRP A 209 -12.13 -7.59 11.07
CA TRP A 209 -13.11 -7.87 10.01
C TRP A 209 -12.68 -7.27 8.67
N SER A 210 -12.25 -6.01 8.65
CA SER A 210 -11.81 -5.34 7.43
C SER A 210 -10.61 -6.05 6.80
N MET A 211 -9.59 -6.37 7.60
CA MET A 211 -8.40 -7.07 7.12
C MET A 211 -8.70 -8.50 6.67
N SER A 212 -9.62 -9.20 7.34
CA SER A 212 -10.00 -10.57 6.96
C SER A 212 -10.72 -10.61 5.61
N ILE A 213 -11.60 -9.65 5.35
CA ILE A 213 -12.29 -9.52 4.05
C ILE A 213 -11.29 -9.21 2.95
N ILE A 214 -10.38 -8.27 3.18
CA ILE A 214 -9.34 -7.89 2.21
C ILE A 214 -8.40 -9.08 1.93
N ALA A 215 -7.94 -9.77 2.97
CA ALA A 215 -7.08 -10.94 2.85
C ALA A 215 -7.76 -12.05 2.04
N PHE A 216 -9.03 -12.34 2.34
CA PHE A 216 -9.82 -13.30 1.58
C PHE A 216 -9.89 -12.90 0.11
N CYS A 217 -10.25 -11.65 -0.21
CA CYS A 217 -10.29 -11.17 -1.58
C CYS A 217 -8.94 -11.35 -2.28
N TYR A 218 -7.83 -10.88 -1.70
CA TYR A 218 -6.52 -10.99 -2.33
C TYR A 218 -6.06 -12.42 -2.57
N ILE A 219 -6.22 -13.29 -1.58
CA ILE A 219 -5.84 -14.70 -1.72
C ILE A 219 -6.72 -15.37 -2.77
N PHE A 220 -8.03 -15.11 -2.75
CA PHE A 220 -8.97 -15.71 -3.69
C PHE A 220 -8.72 -15.24 -5.13
N ILE A 221 -8.53 -13.93 -5.36
CA ILE A 221 -8.23 -13.37 -6.67
C ILE A 221 -6.86 -13.81 -7.17
N GLY A 222 -5.85 -13.78 -6.31
CA GLY A 222 -4.51 -14.24 -6.66
C GLY A 222 -4.50 -15.72 -7.05
N ALA A 223 -5.18 -16.56 -6.27
CA ALA A 223 -5.30 -17.99 -6.55
C ALA A 223 -6.07 -18.26 -7.84
N ALA A 224 -7.25 -17.66 -8.00
CA ALA A 224 -8.09 -17.84 -9.18
C ALA A 224 -7.38 -17.33 -10.45
N GLY A 225 -6.79 -16.13 -10.40
CA GLY A 225 -6.05 -15.55 -11.52
C GLY A 225 -4.85 -16.41 -11.93
N PHE A 226 -4.12 -16.95 -10.96
CA PHE A 226 -3.01 -17.86 -11.23
C PHE A 226 -3.47 -19.17 -11.85
N LEU A 227 -4.59 -19.74 -11.39
CA LEU A 227 -5.16 -20.95 -11.96
C LEU A 227 -5.53 -20.75 -13.45
N THR A 228 -6.12 -19.61 -13.79
CA THR A 228 -6.63 -19.35 -15.14
C THR A 228 -5.54 -18.92 -16.11
N PHE A 229 -4.63 -18.02 -15.72
CA PHE A 229 -3.65 -17.45 -16.63
C PHE A 229 -2.23 -18.03 -16.47
N GLY A 230 -1.93 -18.72 -15.37
CA GLY A 230 -0.62 -19.31 -15.12
C GLY A 230 0.53 -18.31 -15.28
N GLU A 231 1.53 -18.66 -16.07
CA GLU A 231 2.70 -17.80 -16.35
C GLU A 231 2.39 -16.60 -17.25
N ALA A 232 1.27 -16.64 -17.99
CA ALA A 232 0.82 -15.51 -18.82
C ALA A 232 0.14 -14.39 -18.00
N THR A 233 0.07 -14.52 -16.67
CA THR A 233 -0.49 -13.49 -15.79
C THR A 233 0.34 -12.21 -15.88
N ARG A 234 -0.27 -11.13 -16.38
CA ARG A 234 0.38 -9.82 -16.44
C ARG A 234 0.40 -9.18 -15.05
N GLU A 235 1.21 -8.14 -14.91
CA GLU A 235 1.36 -7.40 -13.64
C GLU A 235 0.03 -6.84 -13.10
N ASN A 236 -0.87 -6.51 -14.01
CA ASN A 236 -2.24 -6.12 -13.74
C ASN A 236 -3.19 -7.10 -14.43
N ILE A 237 -3.91 -7.90 -13.64
CA ILE A 237 -4.83 -8.94 -14.14
C ILE A 237 -5.93 -8.39 -15.05
N ILE A 238 -6.28 -7.11 -14.90
CA ILE A 238 -7.26 -6.45 -15.76
C ILE A 238 -6.80 -6.44 -17.21
N LEU A 239 -5.48 -6.38 -17.44
CA LEU A 239 -4.89 -6.40 -18.78
C LEU A 239 -4.99 -7.78 -19.45
N ASN A 240 -5.19 -8.85 -18.68
CA ASN A 240 -5.42 -10.21 -19.18
C ASN A 240 -6.87 -10.43 -19.68
N LEU A 241 -7.82 -9.58 -19.27
CA LEU A 241 -9.22 -9.74 -19.69
C LEU A 241 -9.39 -9.50 -21.21
N PRO A 242 -10.28 -10.28 -21.87
CA PRO A 242 -10.45 -10.24 -23.33
C PRO A 242 -10.98 -8.89 -23.78
N ILE A 243 -10.16 -8.11 -24.48
CA ILE A 243 -10.49 -6.73 -24.88
C ILE A 243 -11.67 -6.66 -25.86
N SER A 244 -12.01 -7.75 -26.55
CA SER A 244 -13.13 -7.84 -27.50
C SER A 244 -14.50 -7.84 -26.84
N GLU A 245 -14.61 -8.17 -25.55
CA GLU A 245 -15.89 -8.29 -24.87
C GLU A 245 -16.26 -7.00 -24.12
N PRO A 246 -17.52 -6.50 -24.25
CA PRO A 246 -17.94 -5.24 -23.61
C PRO A 246 -17.80 -5.23 -22.08
N ALA A 247 -18.05 -6.36 -21.40
CA ALA A 247 -17.93 -6.44 -19.95
C ALA A 247 -16.46 -6.34 -19.50
N ALA A 248 -15.52 -6.96 -20.22
CA ALA A 248 -14.09 -6.81 -19.97
C ALA A 248 -13.59 -5.39 -20.27
N GLN A 249 -14.12 -4.72 -21.31
CA GLN A 249 -13.85 -3.30 -21.56
C GLN A 249 -14.37 -2.42 -20.43
N ALA A 250 -15.57 -2.70 -19.90
CA ALA A 250 -16.12 -1.99 -18.75
C ALA A 250 -15.19 -2.09 -17.53
N VAL A 251 -14.62 -3.27 -17.24
CA VAL A 251 -13.61 -3.44 -16.16
C VAL A 251 -12.41 -2.52 -16.34
N LYS A 252 -11.88 -2.43 -17.57
CA LYS A 252 -10.75 -1.56 -17.94
C LYS A 252 -11.08 -0.06 -17.82
N VAL A 253 -12.33 0.32 -17.59
CA VAL A 253 -12.75 1.70 -17.30
C VAL A 253 -13.09 1.89 -15.82
N ILE A 254 -13.95 1.04 -15.26
CA ILE A 254 -14.47 1.21 -13.89
C ILE A 254 -13.40 1.03 -12.82
N ILE A 255 -12.43 0.11 -13.01
CA ILE A 255 -11.36 -0.07 -12.03
C ILE A 255 -10.42 1.14 -12.04
N PRO A 256 -9.85 1.59 -13.18
CA PRO A 256 -9.05 2.82 -13.23
C PRO A 256 -9.79 4.05 -12.71
N LEU A 257 -11.09 4.17 -12.99
CA LEU A 257 -11.91 5.24 -12.42
C LEU A 257 -11.98 5.14 -10.89
N GLY A 258 -12.18 3.95 -10.34
CA GLY A 258 -12.08 3.70 -8.89
C GLY A 258 -10.71 4.11 -8.34
N VAL A 259 -9.62 3.67 -8.97
CA VAL A 259 -8.25 4.05 -8.59
C VAL A 259 -8.08 5.57 -8.56
N LEU A 260 -8.58 6.28 -9.58
CA LEU A 260 -8.52 7.75 -9.64
C LEU A 260 -9.31 8.41 -8.51
N LEU A 261 -10.52 7.91 -8.20
CA LEU A 261 -11.34 8.46 -7.11
C LEU A 261 -10.74 8.21 -5.72
N SER A 262 -9.99 7.12 -5.54
CA SER A 262 -9.23 6.83 -4.32
C SER A 262 -7.86 7.52 -4.25
N TYR A 263 -7.39 8.13 -5.33
CA TYR A 263 -6.07 8.76 -5.43
C TYR A 263 -5.85 9.82 -4.35
N GLY A 264 -6.83 10.71 -4.14
CA GLY A 264 -6.72 11.79 -3.15
C GLY A 264 -6.58 11.27 -1.72
N LEU A 265 -7.20 10.13 -1.40
CA LEU A 265 -7.08 9.47 -0.09
C LEU A 265 -5.68 8.90 0.13
N GLN A 266 -5.09 8.26 -0.88
CA GLN A 266 -3.74 7.73 -0.75
C GLN A 266 -2.68 8.82 -0.64
N LEU A 267 -2.86 9.91 -1.40
CA LEU A 267 -1.94 11.05 -1.33
C LEU A 267 -2.05 11.82 0.00
N TYR A 268 -3.15 11.69 0.75
CA TYR A 268 -3.42 12.45 1.99
C TYR A 268 -2.26 12.44 3.00
N VAL A 269 -1.56 11.30 3.12
CA VAL A 269 -0.51 11.09 4.13
C VAL A 269 0.74 11.94 3.86
N VAL A 270 1.17 12.09 2.60
CA VAL A 270 2.46 12.74 2.27
C VAL A 270 2.47 14.23 2.60
N PRO A 271 1.50 15.06 2.12
CA PRO A 271 1.47 16.49 2.44
C PRO A 271 1.33 16.75 3.93
N MET A 272 0.61 15.90 4.69
CA MET A 272 0.52 16.05 6.14
C MET A 272 1.85 15.79 6.84
N THR A 273 2.53 14.73 6.43
CA THR A 273 3.84 14.36 6.97
C THR A 273 4.87 15.45 6.66
N LEU A 274 4.94 15.92 5.41
CA LEU A 274 5.84 17.02 5.00
C LEU A 274 5.49 18.35 5.69
N TRP A 275 4.20 18.67 5.82
CA TRP A 275 3.75 19.89 6.50
C TRP A 275 4.17 19.93 7.96
N SER A 276 4.19 18.78 8.65
CA SER A 276 4.61 18.71 10.06
C SER A 276 6.04 19.25 10.28
N GLY A 277 6.93 19.04 9.31
CA GLY A 277 8.29 19.58 9.34
C GLY A 277 8.41 21.03 8.85
N LEU A 278 7.53 21.45 7.93
CA LEU A 278 7.61 22.77 7.30
C LEU A 278 6.83 23.87 8.04
N ARG A 279 5.82 23.51 8.85
CA ARG A 279 4.89 24.45 9.50
C ARG A 279 5.56 25.58 10.28
N HIS A 280 6.74 25.33 10.87
CA HIS A 280 7.47 26.31 11.68
C HIS A 280 8.18 27.37 10.84
N ARG A 281 8.35 27.16 9.53
CA ARG A 281 9.03 28.07 8.61
C ARG A 281 8.08 28.90 7.75
N VAL A 282 6.77 28.63 7.82
CA VAL A 282 5.76 29.25 6.97
C VAL A 282 4.86 30.18 7.81
N PRO A 283 4.78 31.48 7.48
CA PRO A 283 3.85 32.39 8.14
C PRO A 283 2.40 31.93 7.99
N GLU A 284 1.57 32.10 9.03
CA GLU A 284 0.17 31.65 9.02
C GLU A 284 -0.64 32.23 7.86
N ALA A 285 -0.39 33.48 7.48
CA ALA A 285 -1.04 34.14 6.34
C ALA A 285 -0.84 33.39 5.00
N ARG A 286 0.26 32.65 4.85
CA ARG A 286 0.58 31.89 3.62
C ARG A 286 0.31 30.39 3.77
N ARG A 287 -0.26 29.93 4.90
CA ARG A 287 -0.50 28.52 5.20
C ARG A 287 -1.28 27.80 4.09
N ASN A 288 -2.39 28.38 3.65
CA ASN A 288 -3.25 27.76 2.63
C ASN A 288 -2.55 27.65 1.28
N ALA A 289 -1.84 28.70 0.86
CA ALA A 289 -1.08 28.69 -0.40
C ALA A 289 0.06 27.66 -0.34
N ALA A 290 0.81 27.61 0.77
CA ALA A 290 1.89 26.66 0.97
C ALA A 290 1.40 25.20 0.98
N LEU A 291 0.26 24.92 1.61
CA LEU A 291 -0.35 23.58 1.60
C LEU A 291 -0.79 23.13 0.19
N ASN A 292 -1.37 24.03 -0.60
CA ASN A 292 -1.75 23.72 -1.98
C ASN A 292 -0.52 23.51 -2.85
N LEU A 293 0.50 24.36 -2.72
CA LEU A 293 1.74 24.24 -3.45
C LEU A 293 2.44 22.93 -3.10
N LEU A 294 2.49 22.56 -1.82
CA LEU A 294 3.06 21.29 -1.36
C LEU A 294 2.32 20.11 -1.99
N ARG A 295 0.98 20.12 -1.97
CA ARG A 295 0.16 19.07 -2.61
C ARG A 295 0.40 18.98 -4.11
N ALA A 296 0.36 20.11 -4.82
CA ALA A 296 0.61 20.16 -6.26
C ALA A 296 2.03 19.65 -6.58
N ALA A 297 3.04 20.08 -5.83
CA ALA A 297 4.42 19.62 -5.99
C ALA A 297 4.55 18.11 -5.77
N THR A 298 3.88 17.56 -4.75
CA THR A 298 3.85 16.11 -4.51
C THR A 298 3.20 15.35 -5.67
N VAL A 299 2.07 15.83 -6.20
CA VAL A 299 1.42 15.22 -7.38
C VAL A 299 2.32 15.26 -8.61
N LEU A 300 2.91 16.42 -8.90
CA LEU A 300 3.79 16.58 -10.05
C LEU A 300 5.04 15.71 -9.93
N PHE A 301 5.60 15.59 -8.72
CA PHE A 301 6.70 14.68 -8.45
C PHE A 301 6.32 13.22 -8.76
N THR A 302 5.16 12.74 -8.32
CA THR A 302 4.72 11.37 -8.61
C THR A 302 4.47 11.14 -10.10
N VAL A 303 3.98 12.14 -10.83
CA VAL A 303 3.86 12.09 -12.29
C VAL A 303 5.23 11.96 -12.96
N VAL A 304 6.21 12.79 -12.56
CA VAL A 304 7.57 12.74 -13.11
C VAL A 304 8.20 11.37 -12.88
N VAL A 305 8.08 10.80 -11.67
CA VAL A 305 8.60 9.46 -11.40
C VAL A 305 7.90 8.40 -12.25
N ALA A 306 6.58 8.48 -12.41
CA ALA A 306 5.83 7.56 -13.28
C ALA A 306 6.24 7.65 -14.76
N LEU A 307 6.64 8.83 -15.25
CA LEU A 307 7.17 8.99 -16.61
C LEU A 307 8.54 8.33 -16.80
N VAL A 308 9.40 8.41 -15.77
CA VAL A 308 10.74 7.81 -15.79
C VAL A 308 10.67 6.29 -15.65
N VAL A 309 9.85 5.79 -14.72
CA VAL A 309 9.73 4.37 -14.37
C VAL A 309 8.27 3.91 -14.53
N PRO A 310 7.80 3.61 -15.76
CA PRO A 310 6.41 3.21 -16.01
C PRO A 310 6.14 1.73 -15.71
N ASN A 311 7.11 0.98 -15.16
CA ASN A 311 6.97 -0.44 -14.84
C ASN A 311 6.37 -0.64 -13.44
N LEU A 312 5.31 -1.44 -13.34
CA LEU A 312 4.53 -1.58 -12.10
C LEU A 312 5.21 -2.52 -11.10
N ARG A 313 5.73 -3.68 -11.55
CA ARG A 313 6.35 -4.69 -10.67
C ARG A 313 7.49 -4.15 -9.79
N PRO A 314 8.53 -3.48 -10.34
CA PRO A 314 9.67 -3.08 -9.51
C PRO A 314 9.30 -2.01 -8.47
N VAL A 315 8.40 -1.09 -8.83
CA VAL A 315 7.91 -0.05 -7.92
C VAL A 315 7.09 -0.67 -6.79
N LEU A 316 6.18 -1.60 -7.12
CA LEU A 316 5.39 -2.33 -6.13
C LEU A 316 6.28 -3.11 -5.16
N ALA A 317 7.26 -3.84 -5.70
CA ALA A 317 8.22 -4.63 -4.93
C ALA A 317 9.00 -3.77 -3.95
N LEU A 318 9.59 -2.67 -4.43
CA LEU A 318 10.44 -1.80 -3.62
C LEU A 318 9.64 -1.09 -2.52
N VAL A 319 8.45 -0.58 -2.84
CA VAL A 319 7.57 0.11 -1.89
C VAL A 319 7.07 -0.86 -0.82
N GLY A 320 6.70 -2.09 -1.20
CA GLY A 320 6.32 -3.15 -0.27
C GLY A 320 7.47 -3.60 0.63
N ALA A 321 8.61 -3.94 0.01
CA ALA A 321 9.78 -4.51 0.69
C ALA A 321 10.46 -3.52 1.64
N VAL A 322 10.63 -2.26 1.23
CA VAL A 322 11.35 -1.26 2.04
C VAL A 322 10.37 -0.46 2.90
N GLY A 323 9.34 0.08 2.26
CA GLY A 323 8.41 1.02 2.89
C GLY A 323 7.45 0.35 3.85
N PHE A 324 6.51 -0.42 3.29
CA PHE A 324 5.45 -1.05 4.06
C PHE A 324 5.95 -2.11 5.04
N SER A 325 6.99 -2.89 4.71
CA SER A 325 7.55 -3.83 5.69
C SER A 325 8.13 -3.09 6.91
N THR A 326 8.83 -1.97 6.71
CA THR A 326 9.45 -1.22 7.81
C THR A 326 8.39 -0.51 8.65
N LEU A 327 7.41 0.13 8.01
CA LEU A 327 6.32 0.78 8.71
C LEU A 327 5.36 -0.21 9.37
N GLY A 328 4.99 -1.27 8.66
CA GLY A 328 3.99 -2.29 8.99
C GLY A 328 4.46 -3.34 9.99
N LEU A 329 5.72 -3.77 9.92
CA LEU A 329 6.24 -4.88 10.72
C LEU A 329 7.22 -4.39 11.80
N LEU A 330 8.27 -3.66 11.40
CA LEU A 330 9.33 -3.25 12.33
C LEU A 330 8.81 -2.30 13.41
N PHE A 331 8.18 -1.18 13.01
CA PHE A 331 7.80 -0.15 13.99
C PHE A 331 6.74 -0.62 14.99
N PRO A 332 5.67 -1.36 14.63
CA PRO A 332 4.72 -1.88 15.60
C PRO A 332 5.36 -2.83 16.62
N ALA A 333 6.22 -3.75 16.17
CA ALA A 333 6.93 -4.66 17.06
C ALA A 333 7.91 -3.91 18.00
N LEU A 334 8.66 -2.94 17.46
CA LEU A 334 9.56 -2.10 18.25
C LEU A 334 8.80 -1.27 19.29
N VAL A 335 7.67 -0.68 18.90
CA VAL A 335 6.85 0.14 19.80
C VAL A 335 6.23 -0.72 20.89
N ASP A 336 5.67 -1.90 20.58
CA ASP A 336 5.10 -2.80 21.60
C ASP A 336 6.17 -3.19 22.64
N LEU A 337 7.36 -3.58 22.17
CA LEU A 337 8.50 -3.95 23.02
C LEU A 337 8.94 -2.80 23.93
N VAL A 338 9.08 -1.59 23.40
CA VAL A 338 9.52 -0.41 24.16
C VAL A 338 8.45 0.05 25.17
N VAL A 339 7.19 0.05 24.76
CA VAL A 339 6.07 0.49 25.62
C VAL A 339 5.90 -0.47 26.80
N HIS A 340 6.01 -1.77 26.57
CA HIS A 340 5.78 -2.80 27.58
C HIS A 340 7.05 -3.35 28.23
N TRP A 341 8.22 -2.77 27.95
CA TRP A 341 9.55 -3.26 28.39
C TRP A 341 9.62 -3.74 29.85
N ARG A 342 9.00 -3.03 30.79
CA ARG A 342 9.05 -3.35 32.23
C ARG A 342 8.13 -4.50 32.67
N SER A 343 7.08 -4.78 31.89
CA SER A 343 6.04 -5.77 32.20
C SER A 343 5.91 -6.80 31.09
N ALA A 344 6.89 -6.90 30.20
CA ALA A 344 6.84 -7.79 29.05
C ALA A 344 7.11 -9.22 29.50
N SER A 345 6.17 -10.13 29.20
CA SER A 345 6.41 -11.56 29.33
C SER A 345 7.40 -12.04 28.27
N ALA A 346 8.10 -13.14 28.55
CA ALA A 346 9.00 -13.77 27.58
C ALA A 346 8.29 -14.06 26.24
N LEU A 347 7.03 -14.49 26.29
CA LEU A 347 6.21 -14.73 25.10
C LEU A 347 6.04 -13.47 24.23
N ARG A 348 5.79 -12.30 24.86
CA ARG A 348 5.63 -11.04 24.11
C ARG A 348 6.95 -10.65 23.44
N VAL A 349 8.06 -10.72 24.16
CA VAL A 349 9.39 -10.41 23.62
C VAL A 349 9.73 -11.35 22.46
N THR A 350 9.54 -12.66 22.62
CA THR A 350 9.80 -13.63 21.55
C THR A 350 8.95 -13.34 20.32
N LYS A 351 7.65 -13.06 20.50
CA LYS A 351 6.74 -12.70 19.41
C LYS A 351 7.20 -11.43 18.67
N ASP A 352 7.56 -10.36 19.37
CA ASP A 352 8.05 -9.12 18.73
C ASP A 352 9.38 -9.36 18.00
N VAL A 353 10.28 -10.15 18.57
CA VAL A 353 11.54 -10.54 17.92
C VAL A 353 11.30 -11.35 16.65
N LEU A 354 10.36 -12.31 16.67
CA LEU A 354 9.99 -13.08 15.47
C LEU A 354 9.42 -12.18 14.36
N ILE A 355 8.58 -11.19 14.71
CA ILE A 355 8.07 -10.21 13.74
C ILE A 355 9.22 -9.38 13.15
N MET A 356 10.17 -8.94 13.98
CA MET A 356 11.36 -8.21 13.50
C MET A 356 12.26 -9.08 12.61
N LEU A 357 12.41 -10.37 12.90
CA LEU A 357 13.14 -11.28 12.00
C LEU A 357 12.41 -11.47 10.67
N PHE A 358 11.08 -11.62 10.70
CA PHE A 358 10.26 -11.70 9.50
C PHE A 358 10.36 -10.42 8.65
N TRP A 359 10.35 -9.24 9.29
CA TRP A 359 10.65 -7.96 8.64
C TRP A 359 12.00 -7.97 7.94
N LEU A 360 13.06 -8.43 8.62
CA LEU A 360 14.40 -8.43 8.05
C LEU A 360 14.48 -9.31 6.80
N VAL A 361 13.82 -10.48 6.82
CA VAL A 361 13.72 -11.36 5.65
C VAL A 361 12.95 -10.67 4.52
N ALA A 362 11.79 -10.08 4.81
CA ALA A 362 10.99 -9.37 3.81
C ALA A 362 11.75 -8.20 3.17
N LEU A 363 12.46 -7.42 3.99
CA LEU A 363 13.27 -6.29 3.54
C LEU A 363 14.41 -6.76 2.63
N LEU A 364 15.23 -7.71 3.10
CA LEU A 364 16.42 -8.14 2.35
C LEU A 364 16.03 -8.86 1.05
N ALA A 365 15.13 -9.84 1.15
CA ALA A 365 14.73 -10.63 -0.01
C ALA A 365 13.95 -9.77 -1.02
N GLY A 366 13.01 -8.95 -0.55
CA GLY A 366 12.21 -8.09 -1.42
C GLY A 366 13.03 -7.00 -2.10
N THR A 367 13.95 -6.36 -1.37
CA THR A 367 14.86 -5.34 -1.95
C THR A 367 15.80 -5.96 -2.98
N TYR A 368 16.36 -7.13 -2.67
CA TYR A 368 17.23 -7.84 -3.61
C TYR A 368 16.50 -8.17 -4.92
N SER A 369 15.31 -8.77 -4.85
CA SER A 369 14.50 -9.07 -6.03
C SER A 369 14.09 -7.81 -6.80
N ALA A 370 13.68 -6.74 -6.10
CA ALA A 370 13.33 -5.48 -6.74
C ALA A 370 14.52 -4.87 -7.50
N LEU A 371 15.71 -4.88 -6.90
CA LEU A 371 16.91 -4.35 -7.55
C LEU A 371 17.32 -5.18 -8.76
N LEU A 372 17.24 -6.51 -8.69
CA LEU A 372 17.50 -7.37 -9.84
C LEU A 372 16.52 -7.08 -10.99
N GLU A 373 15.24 -6.93 -10.70
CA GLU A 373 14.22 -6.63 -11.72
C GLU A 373 14.43 -5.25 -12.34
N ILE A 374 14.82 -4.24 -11.55
CA ILE A 374 15.23 -2.91 -12.07
C ILE A 374 16.46 -3.05 -12.95
N MET A 375 17.46 -3.82 -12.52
CA MET A 375 18.69 -4.02 -13.30
C MET A 375 18.38 -4.67 -14.65
N ASP A 376 17.54 -5.70 -14.65
CA ASP A 376 17.18 -6.42 -15.86
C ASP A 376 16.36 -5.53 -16.82
N THR A 377 15.33 -4.86 -16.29
CA THR A 377 14.42 -4.05 -17.10
C THR A 377 15.10 -2.83 -17.74
N TYR A 378 16.13 -2.26 -17.10
CA TYR A 378 16.70 -0.98 -17.55
C TYR A 378 18.15 -1.06 -18.04
N PHE A 379 18.90 -2.12 -17.73
CA PHE A 379 20.32 -2.20 -18.07
C PHE A 379 20.71 -3.40 -18.93
N THR A 380 19.89 -4.45 -19.05
CA THR A 380 20.23 -5.65 -19.87
C THR A 380 19.42 -5.75 -21.16
N GLU A 381 18.15 -5.35 -21.20
CA GLU A 381 17.39 -5.26 -22.45
C GLU A 381 17.67 -3.94 -23.19
N PRO A 382 18.12 -3.95 -24.46
CA PRO A 382 18.17 -2.74 -25.26
C PRO A 382 16.74 -2.23 -25.45
N GLN A 383 16.47 -1.01 -24.97
CA GLN A 383 15.20 -0.33 -25.22
C GLN A 383 14.98 -0.25 -26.74
N ALA A 384 14.13 -1.11 -27.29
CA ALA A 384 13.52 -0.86 -28.59
C ALA A 384 12.63 0.37 -28.41
N ALA A 385 13.12 1.48 -28.97
CA ALA A 385 12.53 2.81 -28.91
C ALA A 385 11.14 2.88 -29.54
#